data_AF-A0A0J6RWM0-F1
#
_entry.id   AF-A0A0J6RWM0-F1
#
_cell.length_a   1.000
_cell.length_b   1.000
_cell.length_c   1.000
_cell.angle_alpha   90.00
_cell.angle_beta   90.00
_cell.angle_gamma   90.00
#
_symmetry.space_group_name_H-M   'P 1'
#
loop_
_entity.id
_entity.type
_entity.pdbx_description
1 polymer ?
#
loop_
_entity_poly.entity_id
_entity_poly.type
_entity_poly.pdbx_seq_one_letter_code
_entity_poly.pdbx_strand_id
1 'polypeptide(L)' 'MRTPRAPRETRSPGLEPLAVLPVFVTLTGKRAVLAGANGGAAWKVKLLAAAGAHVDVFAPEPT' A
#
# COMPACT_ATOMS: atom_id res chain seq x y z
N MET A 1 -15.79 -51.86 10.92
CA MET A 1 -14.44 -51.25 10.94
C MET A 1 -14.43 -50.07 9.98
N ARG A 2 -14.05 -48.87 10.42
CA ARG A 2 -13.95 -47.69 9.53
C ARG A 2 -12.60 -47.74 8.80
N THR A 3 -12.64 -47.81 7.48
CA THR A 3 -11.44 -47.74 6.64
C THR A 3 -10.71 -46.41 6.87
N PRO A 4 -9.39 -46.41 7.10
CA PRO A 4 -8.63 -45.16 7.26
C PRO A 4 -8.72 -44.35 5.96
N ARG A 5 -9.02 -43.05 6.07
CA ARG A 5 -8.90 -42.15 4.92
C ARG A 5 -7.42 -41.95 4.61
N ALA A 6 -6.99 -42.31 3.41
CA ALA A 6 -5.66 -42.01 2.93
C ALA A 6 -5.48 -40.48 2.83
N PRO A 7 -4.36 -39.91 3.30
CA PRO A 7 -4.04 -38.50 3.09
C PRO A 7 -4.04 -38.19 1.59
N ARG A 8 -4.78 -37.16 1.18
CA ARG A 8 -4.75 -36.62 -0.18
C ARG A 8 -3.84 -35.41 -0.19
N GLU A 9 -2.88 -35.39 -1.11
CA GLU A 9 -2.04 -34.23 -1.35
C GLU A 9 -2.92 -33.08 -1.86
N THR A 10 -3.17 -32.09 -1.00
CA THR A 10 -3.88 -30.86 -1.37
C THR A 10 -2.83 -29.82 -1.73
N ARG A 11 -2.20 -29.97 -2.89
CA ARG A 11 -1.41 -28.87 -3.46
C ARG A 11 -2.43 -27.81 -3.86
N SER A 12 -2.56 -26.73 -3.07
CA SER A 12 -3.40 -25.62 -3.49
C SER A 12 -2.88 -25.15 -4.85
N PRO A 13 -3.73 -24.96 -5.87
CA PRO A 13 -3.32 -24.15 -7.01
C PRO A 13 -2.80 -22.83 -6.42
N GLY A 14 -1.65 -22.36 -6.89
CA GLY A 14 -1.02 -21.16 -6.36
C GLY A 14 -1.98 -19.96 -6.41
N LEU A 15 -1.57 -18.84 -5.82
CA LEU A 15 -2.36 -17.62 -5.94
C LEU A 15 -2.40 -17.19 -7.42
N GLU A 16 -3.60 -17.19 -8.00
CA GLU A 16 -3.83 -16.63 -9.33
C GLU A 16 -3.54 -15.12 -9.34
N PRO A 17 -3.19 -14.52 -10.49
CA PRO A 17 -2.86 -13.10 -10.57
C PRO A 17 -3.94 -12.20 -9.96
N LEU A 18 -3.55 -11.34 -9.03
CA LEU A 18 -4.45 -10.35 -8.44
C LEU A 18 -4.61 -9.17 -9.39
N ALA A 19 -5.85 -8.79 -9.68
CA ALA A 19 -6.14 -7.58 -10.46
C ALA A 19 -5.64 -6.31 -9.75
N VAL A 20 -5.78 -6.26 -8.43
CA VAL A 20 -5.27 -5.19 -7.56
C VAL A 20 -4.89 -5.79 -6.22
N LEU A 21 -3.70 -5.45 -5.73
CA LEU A 21 -3.29 -5.72 -4.35
C LEU A 21 -3.30 -4.41 -3.55
N PRO A 22 -4.31 -4.18 -2.69
CA PRO A 22 -4.29 -3.03 -1.79
C PRO A 22 -3.21 -3.23 -0.73
N VAL A 23 -2.35 -2.22 -0.55
CA VAL A 23 -1.34 -2.20 0.51
C VAL A 23 -1.55 -0.98 1.40
N PHE A 24 -1.51 -1.19 2.71
CA PHE A 24 -1.54 -0.14 3.70
C PHE A 24 -0.13 0.05 4.26
N VAL A 25 0.35 1.28 4.30
CA VAL A 25 1.70 1.62 4.76
C VAL A 25 1.60 2.50 6.00
N THR A 26 2.29 2.11 7.07
CA THR A 26 2.40 2.95 8.27
C THR A 26 3.41 4.06 8.01
N LEU A 27 2.99 5.31 8.13
CA LEU A 27 3.85 6.47 7.85
C LEU A 27 4.28 7.23 9.10
N THR A 28 3.82 6.83 10.29
CA THR A 28 4.20 7.45 11.56
C THR A 28 5.73 7.54 11.71
N GLY A 29 6.24 8.77 11.80
CA GLY A 29 7.68 9.05 11.96
C GLY A 29 8.52 8.76 10.71
N LYS A 30 7.89 8.47 9.56
CA LYS A 30 8.60 8.23 8.29
C LYS A 30 8.59 9.47 7.42
N ARG A 31 9.63 9.60 6.60
CA ARG A 31 9.71 10.64 5.56
C ARG A 31 8.89 10.26 4.34
N ALA A 32 8.09 11.19 3.82
CA ALA A 32 7.40 11.08 2.54
C ALA A 32 7.78 12.27 1.65
N VAL A 33 8.10 12.00 0.39
CA VAL A 33 8.46 13.04 -0.60
C VAL A 33 7.32 13.16 -1.60
N LEU A 34 6.76 14.36 -1.74
CA LEU A 34 5.77 14.69 -2.76
C LEU A 34 6.42 15.59 -3.81
N ALA A 35 6.47 15.12 -5.06
CA ALA A 35 6.91 15.92 -6.19
C ALA A 35 5.70 16.46 -6.97
N GLY A 36 5.66 17.78 -7.18
CA GLY A 36 4.66 18.48 -7.99
C GLY A 36 3.73 19.41 -7.21
N ALA A 37 3.16 20.36 -7.94
CA ALA A 37 2.38 21.51 -7.43
C ALA A 37 0.95 21.59 -8.01
N ASN A 38 0.50 20.56 -8.74
CA ASN A 38 -0.85 20.60 -9.33
C ASN A 38 -1.94 20.61 -8.24
N GLY A 39 -3.19 20.92 -8.61
CA GLY A 39 -4.30 21.00 -7.65
C GLY A 39 -4.53 19.71 -6.82
N GLY A 40 -3.96 18.58 -7.25
CA GLY A 40 -3.97 17.34 -6.50
C GLY A 40 -2.88 17.23 -5.41
N ALA A 41 -1.89 18.10 -5.39
CA ALA A 41 -0.76 18.04 -4.46
C ALA A 41 -1.21 18.33 -3.02
N ALA A 42 -1.98 19.40 -2.81
CA ALA A 42 -2.38 19.86 -1.49
C ALA A 42 -3.14 18.79 -0.68
N TRP A 43 -4.05 18.04 -1.31
CA TRP A 43 -4.78 16.98 -0.61
C TRP A 43 -3.89 15.75 -0.32
N LYS A 44 -2.92 15.45 -1.20
CA LYS A 44 -1.96 14.36 -0.97
C LYS A 44 -1.03 14.67 0.20
N VAL A 45 -0.56 15.92 0.32
CA VAL A 45 0.20 16.36 1.51
C VAL A 45 -0.61 16.14 2.78
N LYS A 46 -1.86 16.60 2.80
CA LYS A 46 -2.75 16.43 3.97
C LYS A 46 -2.93 14.97 4.34
N LEU A 47 -3.16 14.10 3.35
CA LEU A 47 -3.32 12.66 3.57
C LEU A 47 -2.04 12.04 4.17
N LEU A 48 -0.88 12.33 3.60
CA LEU A 48 0.40 11.78 4.07
C LEU A 48 0.75 12.28 5.48
N ALA A 49 0.53 13.57 5.76
CA ALA A 49 0.75 14.15 7.08
C ALA A 49 -0.22 13.56 8.12
N ALA A 50 -1.49 13.37 7.78
CA ALA A 50 -2.48 12.73 8.66
C ALA A 50 -2.12 11.27 8.98
N ALA A 51 -1.44 10.57 8.07
CA ALA A 51 -0.88 9.24 8.33
C ALA A 51 0.39 9.26 9.22
N GLY A 52 0.83 10.44 9.66
CA GLY A 52 1.98 10.64 10.55
C GLY A 52 3.32 10.79 9.85
N ALA A 53 3.32 11.03 8.54
CA ALA A 53 4.55 11.26 7.78
C ALA A 53 5.15 12.65 8.04
N HIS A 54 6.47 12.74 7.99
CA HIS A 54 7.18 13.99 7.71
C HIS A 54 7.20 14.21 6.20
N VAL A 55 6.42 15.17 5.70
CA VAL A 55 6.22 15.39 4.27
C VAL A 55 7.12 16.51 3.76
N ASP A 56 7.99 16.20 2.80
CA ASP A 56 8.72 17.20 2.03
C ASP A 56 8.08 17.35 0.65
N VAL A 57 7.80 18.59 0.26
CA VAL A 57 7.19 18.91 -1.03
C VAL A 57 8.22 19.59 -1.91
N PHE A 58 8.40 19.08 -3.12
CA PHE A 58 9.28 19.67 -4.13
C PHE A 58 8.45 20.03 -5.35
N ALA A 59 8.45 21.31 -5.70
CA ALA A 59 7.82 21.83 -6.90
C ALA A 59 8.73 22.88 -7.55
N PRO A 60 8.73 22.99 -8.89
CA PRO A 60 9.52 24.00 -9.59
C PRO A 60 9.02 25.42 -9.32
N GLU A 61 7.71 25.58 -9.09
CA GLU A 61 7.07 26.86 -8.79
C GLU A 61 6.10 26.70 -7.61
N PRO A 62 5.98 27.70 -6.73
CA PRO A 62 4.96 27.73 -5.69
C PRO A 62 3.56 27.92 -6.30
N THR A 63 2.55 27.33 -5.68
CA THR A 63 1.13 27.47 -6.06
C THR A 63 0.37 28.30 -5.04
#